data_AF-A0AAC8VQ38-F1
#
_entry.id   AF-A0AAC8VQ38-F1
#
_cell.length_a   1.000
_cell.length_b   1.000
_cell.length_c   1.000
_cell.angle_alpha   90.00
_cell.angle_beta   90.00
_cell.angle_gamma   90.00
#
_symmetry.space_group_name_H-M   'P 1'
#
loop_
_entity.id
_entity.type
_entity.pdbx_description
1 polymer ?
#
loop_
_entity_poly.entity_id
_entity_poly.type
_entity_poly.pdbx_seq_one_letter_code
_entity_poly.pdbx_strand_id
1 'polypeptide(L)' 'MSEPFKKRRGNQQTLGRNWTTKELTLIKSLAGTVHPKVIARQLNRSYESIRQMAKREHISLRRV' A
#
# COMPACT_ATOMS: atom_id res chain seq x y z
N MET A 1 11.80 -6.71 -30.83
CA MET A 1 11.06 -7.67 -29.97
C MET A 1 10.74 -6.98 -28.65
N SER A 2 9.63 -6.25 -28.55
CA SER A 2 9.17 -5.68 -27.27
C SER A 2 8.40 -6.77 -26.52
N GLU A 3 8.93 -7.20 -25.37
CA GLU A 3 8.23 -8.16 -24.52
C GLU A 3 6.79 -7.67 -24.22
N PRO A 4 5.78 -8.56 -24.25
CA PRO A 4 4.45 -8.17 -23.84
C PRO A 4 4.53 -7.84 -22.35
N PHE A 5 4.40 -6.57 -21.99
CA PHE A 5 4.27 -6.11 -20.61
C PHE A 5 3.14 -6.89 -19.94
N LYS A 6 3.45 -8.02 -19.29
CA LYS A 6 2.48 -8.83 -18.58
C LYS A 6 1.81 -7.91 -17.56
N LYS A 7 0.54 -7.55 -17.79
CA LYS A 7 -0.25 -6.71 -16.87
C LYS A 7 -0.14 -7.34 -15.49
N ARG A 8 0.58 -6.67 -14.59
CA ARG A 8 0.72 -7.14 -13.21
C ARG A 8 -0.68 -7.20 -12.61
N ARG A 9 -1.01 -8.34 -12.00
CA ARG A 9 -2.28 -8.50 -11.29
C ARG A 9 -2.40 -7.40 -10.23
N GLY A 10 -3.61 -6.96 -9.90
CA GLY A 10 -3.82 -5.82 -8.97
C GLY A 10 -3.10 -5.97 -7.63
N ASN A 11 -2.93 -7.20 -7.15
CA ASN A 11 -2.16 -7.54 -5.95
C ASN A 11 -0.63 -7.41 -6.13
N GLN A 12 -0.12 -7.50 -7.36
CA GLN A 12 1.30 -7.39 -7.71
C GLN A 12 1.74 -6.00 -8.19
N GLN A 13 0.85 -5.00 -8.16
CA GLN A 13 1.13 -3.63 -8.60
C GLN A 13 2.35 -3.01 -7.92
N THR A 14 2.67 -3.45 -6.70
CA THR A 14 3.76 -2.89 -5.88
C THR A 14 4.87 -3.87 -5.58
N LEU A 15 4.86 -5.05 -6.19
CA LEU A 15 5.88 -6.09 -5.96
C LEU A 15 7.26 -5.56 -6.37
N GLY A 16 8.17 -5.45 -5.39
CA GLY A 16 9.50 -4.89 -5.56
C GLY A 16 9.62 -3.37 -5.38
N ARG A 17 8.54 -2.64 -5.03
CA ARG A 17 8.60 -1.20 -4.79
C ARG A 17 8.84 -0.87 -3.32
N ASN A 18 9.99 -0.29 -3.01
CA ASN A 18 10.34 0.16 -1.65
C ASN A 18 9.34 1.18 -1.10
N TRP A 19 9.13 1.16 0.21
CA TRP A 19 8.34 2.18 0.91
C TRP A 19 9.17 3.43 1.12
N THR A 20 8.65 4.57 0.66
CA THR A 20 9.26 5.86 0.91
C THR A 20 8.83 6.42 2.26
N THR A 21 9.66 7.27 2.87
CA THR A 21 9.33 7.95 4.14
C THR A 21 8.03 8.75 4.03
N LYS A 22 7.79 9.42 2.89
CA LYS A 22 6.54 10.15 2.61
C LYS A 22 5.30 9.25 2.64
N GLU A 23 5.37 8.07 2.00
CA GLU A 23 4.27 7.10 2.03
C GLU A 23 4.02 6.58 3.44
N LEU A 24 5.09 6.29 4.20
CA LEU A 24 4.96 5.81 5.58
C LEU A 24 4.33 6.86 6.50
N THR A 25 4.74 8.12 6.39
CA THR A 25 4.15 9.23 7.16
C THR A 25 2.68 9.43 6.81
N LEU A 26 2.32 9.34 5.52
CA LEU A 26 0.92 9.44 5.09
C LEU A 26 0.08 8.28 5.64
N ILE A 27 0.61 7.06 5.63
CA ILE A 27 -0.14 5.91 6.16
C ILE A 27 -0.31 6.05 7.68
N LYS A 28 0.70 6.54 8.40
CA LYS A 28 0.59 6.82 9.83
C LYS A 28 -0.45 7.89 10.15
N SER A 29 -0.55 8.96 9.36
CA SER A 29 -1.55 10.01 9.58
C SER A 29 -2.98 9.58 9.24
N LEU A 30 -3.14 8.69 8.26
CA LEU A 30 -4.45 8.19 7.82
C LEU A 30 -4.88 6.90 8.55
N ALA A 31 -3.96 6.21 9.22
CA ALA A 31 -4.25 5.02 10.01
C ALA A 31 -5.21 5.35 11.14
N GLY A 32 -6.22 4.50 11.36
CA GLY A 32 -7.25 4.70 12.37
C GLY A 32 -8.36 5.68 11.96
N THR A 33 -8.15 6.54 10.95
CA THR A 33 -9.17 7.50 10.48
C THR A 33 -9.80 7.09 9.15
N VAL A 34 -8.99 6.59 8.21
CA VAL A 34 -9.43 6.25 6.85
C VAL A 34 -9.36 4.74 6.61
N HIS A 35 -10.33 4.20 5.87
CA HIS A 35 -10.35 2.78 5.52
C HIS A 35 -9.12 2.42 4.66
N PRO A 36 -8.37 1.34 4.95
CA PRO A 36 -7.09 1.09 4.28
C PRO A 36 -7.20 0.86 2.76
N LYS A 37 -8.37 0.42 2.27
CA LYS A 37 -8.66 0.36 0.82
C LYS A 37 -8.61 1.74 0.15
N VAL A 38 -9.01 2.81 0.84
CA VAL A 38 -8.95 4.17 0.30
C VAL A 38 -7.51 4.67 0.26
N ILE A 39 -6.74 4.41 1.33
CA ILE A 39 -5.31 4.70 1.39
C ILE A 39 -4.57 3.96 0.25
N ALA A 40 -4.94 2.70 -0.01
CA ALA A 40 -4.41 1.90 -1.12
C ALA A 40 -4.61 2.56 -2.47
N ARG A 41 -5.83 3.07 -2.72
CA ARG A 41 -6.15 3.79 -3.95
C ARG A 41 -5.38 5.10 -4.07
N GLN A 42 -5.26 5.87 -2.99
CA GLN A 42 -4.51 7.14 -2.98
C GLN A 42 -3.03 6.94 -3.27
N LEU A 43 -2.43 5.88 -2.72
CA LEU A 43 -1.01 5.57 -2.90
C LEU A 43 -0.72 4.75 -4.17
N ASN A 44 -1.73 4.44 -4.97
CA ASN A 44 -1.63 3.50 -6.10
C ASN A 44 -0.91 2.20 -5.70
N ARG A 45 -1.25 1.69 -4.52
CA ARG A 45 -0.69 0.46 -3.96
C ARG A 45 -1.79 -0.57 -3.73
N SER A 46 -1.41 -1.85 -3.71
CA SER A 46 -2.37 -2.90 -3.40
C SER A 46 -2.73 -2.87 -1.90
N TYR A 47 -3.98 -3.22 -1.58
CA TYR A 47 -4.45 -3.32 -0.21
C TYR A 47 -3.59 -4.28 0.62
N GLU A 48 -3.20 -5.41 0.03
CA GLU A 48 -2.36 -6.41 0.69
C GLU A 48 -0.97 -5.85 1.02
N SER A 49 -0.39 -5.05 0.14
CA SER A 49 0.89 -4.38 0.38
C SER A 49 0.81 -3.42 1.57
N ILE A 50 -0.27 -2.65 1.69
CA ILE A 50 -0.51 -1.78 2.86
C ILE A 50 -0.67 -2.60 4.13
N ARG A 51 -1.42 -3.72 4.09
CA ARG A 51 -1.64 -4.59 5.25
C ARG A 51 -0.33 -5.19 5.76
N GLN A 52 0.51 -5.70 4.84
CA GLN A 52 1.83 -6.24 5.18
C GLN A 52 2.75 -5.16 5.76
N MET A 53 2.78 -3.98 5.15
CA MET A 53 3.58 -2.87 5.66
C MET A 53 3.10 -2.44 7.04
N ALA A 54 1.80 -2.23 7.25
CA ALA A 54 1.27 -1.82 8.54
C ALA A 54 1.56 -2.86 9.63
N LYS A 55 1.50 -4.16 9.31
CA LYS A 55 1.93 -5.23 10.21
C LYS A 55 3.42 -5.10 10.58
N ARG A 56 4.29 -4.78 9.61
CA ARG A 56 5.74 -4.62 9.81
C ARG A 56 6.08 -3.38 10.64
N GLU A 57 5.35 -2.30 10.44
CA GLU A 57 5.55 -1.01 11.13
C GLU A 57 4.73 -0.89 12.42
N HIS A 58 4.03 -1.95 12.85
CA HIS A 58 3.14 -1.97 14.02
C HIS A 58 2.06 -0.87 14.00
N ILE A 59 1.58 -0.50 12.81
CA ILE A 59 0.53 0.50 12.62
C ILE A 59 -0.85 -0.17 12.68
N SER A 60 -1.73 0.30 13.56
CA SER A 60 -3.11 -0.16 13.60
C SER A 60 -3.92 0.47 12.46
N LEU A 61 -4.34 -0.37 11.51
CA LEU A 61 -5.27 0.01 10.45
C LEU A 61 -6.74 -0.07 10.89
N ARG A 62 -7.00 -0.48 12.13
CA ARG A 62 -8.36 -0.57 12.68
C ARG A 62 -8.85 0.86 12.95
N ARG A 63 -10.01 1.19 12.36
CA ARG A 63 -10.71 2.43 12.67
C ARG A 63 -11.19 2.37 14.12
N VAL A 64 -10.87 3.41 14.90
CA VAL A 64 -11.41 3.63 16.25
C VAL A 64 -12.72 4.39 16.14
#